data_AF-A0A2P5I6H7-F1
#
_entry.id   AF-A0A2P5I6H7-F1
#
_cell.length_a   1.000
_cell.length_b   1.000
_cell.length_c   1.000
_cell.angle_alpha   90.00
_cell.angle_beta   90.00
_cell.angle_gamma   90.00
#
_symmetry.space_group_name_H-M   'P 1'
#
loop_
_entity.id
_entity.type
_entity.pdbx_description
1 polymer ?
#
loop_
_entity_poly.entity_id
_entity_poly.type
_entity_poly.pdbx_seq_one_letter_code
_entity_poly.pdbx_strand_id
1 'polypeptide(L)'
;MKVIGLGPSRTGTMGLWLSLRILGYNPHHIGDSLRAGVEQMKALEEAITAADTAEPLTQSEIAKIWGDYDANPDIKFILNERSPESFLKSLSGAQCRYWTNLSSWKLFLARLTDPFLWHLERILRIQILRWSGGVKPRDPSFEANVLKNYIE
;
A
#
# COMPACT_ATOMS: atom_id res chain seq x y z
N MET A 1 -2.32 14.98 20.01
CA MET A 1 -1.57 13.71 19.87
C MET A 1 -1.63 13.30 18.41
N LYS A 2 -0.52 12.86 17.82
CA LYS A 2 -0.47 12.38 16.44
C LYS A 2 -0.07 10.91 16.44
N VAL A 3 -0.63 10.13 15.51
CA VAL A 3 -0.42 8.68 15.47
C VAL A 3 -0.02 8.29 14.06
N ILE A 4 1.04 7.51 13.94
CA ILE A 4 1.46 6.88 12.69
C ILE A 4 1.17 5.39 12.79
N GLY A 5 0.34 4.89 11.88
CA GLY A 5 0.11 3.47 11.68
C GLY A 5 1.26 2.88 10.86
N LEU A 6 2.04 2.02 11.48
CA LEU A 6 3.04 1.19 10.83
C LEU A 6 2.46 -0.21 10.61
N GLY A 7 3.00 -0.90 9.62
CA GLY A 7 2.57 -2.24 9.26
C GLY A 7 2.02 -2.28 7.83
N PRO A 8 2.26 -3.40 7.12
CA PRO A 8 1.91 -3.47 5.73
C PRO A 8 0.40 -3.53 5.52
N SER A 9 -0.01 -3.35 4.26
CA SER A 9 -1.38 -3.66 3.86
C SER A 9 -1.73 -5.09 4.33
N ARG A 10 -3.00 -5.35 4.66
CA ARG A 10 -3.49 -6.69 5.08
C ARG A 10 -3.16 -7.12 6.52
N THR A 11 -2.61 -6.24 7.35
CA THR A 11 -2.39 -6.49 8.79
C THR A 11 -3.47 -5.88 9.70
N GLY A 12 -4.59 -5.43 9.13
CA GLY A 12 -5.68 -4.79 9.90
C GLY A 12 -5.69 -3.27 9.80
N THR A 13 -4.95 -2.69 8.85
CA THR A 13 -4.88 -1.24 8.59
C THR A 13 -6.25 -0.58 8.44
N MET A 14 -7.22 -1.24 7.81
CA MET A 14 -8.60 -0.76 7.69
C MET A 14 -9.30 -0.65 9.05
N GLY A 15 -9.11 -1.65 9.92
CA GLY A 15 -9.66 -1.65 11.26
C GLY A 15 -9.04 -0.54 12.11
N LEU A 16 -7.72 -0.39 12.05
CA LEU A 16 -7.03 0.71 12.73
C LEU A 16 -7.52 2.08 12.24
N TRP A 17 -7.64 2.26 10.92
CA TRP A 17 -8.15 3.49 10.31
C TRP A 17 -9.57 3.82 10.81
N LEU A 18 -10.49 2.84 10.82
CA LEU A 18 -11.85 3.04 11.35
C LEU A 18 -11.84 3.37 12.84
N SER A 19 -11.07 2.64 13.65
CA SER A 19 -10.99 2.87 15.10
C SER A 19 -10.47 4.27 15.42
N LEU A 20 -9.42 4.73 14.73
CA LEU A 20 -8.89 6.08 14.92
C LEU A 20 -9.93 7.16 14.56
N ARG A 21 -10.71 6.95 13.50
CA ARG A 21 -11.81 7.86 13.15
C ARG A 21 -12.92 7.90 14.21
N ILE A 22 -13.27 6.75 14.79
CA ILE A 22 -14.24 6.67 15.90
C ILE A 22 -13.74 7.47 17.10
N LEU A 23 -12.42 7.46 17.35
CA LEU A 23 -11.78 8.24 18.42
C LEU A 23 -11.60 9.74 18.08
N GLY A 24 -12.09 10.21 16.92
CA GLY A 24 -12.03 11.61 16.51
C GLY A 24 -10.75 12.03 15.78
N TYR A 25 -9.89 11.08 15.40
CA TYR A 25 -8.71 11.38 14.56
C TYR A 25 -9.10 11.46 13.07
N ASN A 26 -8.23 12.09 12.27
CA ASN A 26 -8.33 12.13 10.81
C ASN A 26 -7.15 11.38 10.14
N PRO A 27 -7.09 10.03 10.24
CA PRO A 27 -6.03 9.24 9.62
C PRO A 27 -6.23 9.07 8.11
N HIS A 28 -5.13 8.92 7.37
CA HIS A 28 -5.15 8.49 5.97
C HIS A 28 -5.16 6.96 5.84
N HIS A 29 -5.88 6.43 4.85
CA HIS A 29 -5.78 5.04 4.39
C HIS A 29 -5.95 4.98 2.87
N ILE A 30 -5.45 3.92 2.21
CA ILE A 30 -5.62 3.75 0.74
C ILE A 30 -7.09 3.75 0.29
N GLY A 31 -8.02 3.42 1.20
CA GLY A 31 -9.46 3.53 0.97
C GLY A 31 -9.92 4.97 0.67
N ASP A 32 -9.24 5.97 1.21
CA ASP A 32 -9.49 7.38 0.91
C ASP A 32 -8.95 7.73 -0.49
N SER A 33 -7.75 7.25 -0.85
CA SER A 33 -7.19 7.45 -2.20
C SER A 33 -8.07 6.84 -3.29
N LEU A 34 -8.61 5.64 -3.05
CA LEU A 34 -9.54 4.99 -3.98
C LEU A 34 -10.82 5.80 -4.22
N ARG A 35 -11.28 6.56 -3.22
CA ARG A 35 -12.47 7.43 -3.31
C ARG A 35 -12.17 8.79 -3.91
N ALA A 36 -10.97 9.32 -3.69
CA ALA A 36 -10.54 10.62 -4.17
C ALA A 36 -10.30 10.64 -5.69
N GLY A 37 -9.98 9.49 -6.29
CA GLY A 37 -9.89 9.32 -7.74
C GLY A 37 -8.46 9.37 -8.30
N VAL A 38 -8.35 9.64 -9.60
CA VAL A 38 -7.13 9.43 -10.41
C VAL A 38 -5.91 10.17 -9.85
N GLU A 39 -6.04 11.46 -9.55
CA GLU A 39 -4.90 12.27 -9.11
C GLU A 39 -4.30 11.75 -7.79
N GLN A 40 -5.15 11.34 -6.84
CA GLN A 40 -4.67 10.79 -5.57
C GLN A 40 -4.02 9.41 -5.76
N MET A 41 -4.53 8.61 -6.70
CA MET A 41 -3.93 7.32 -7.04
C MET A 41 -2.58 7.48 -7.75
N LYS A 42 -2.47 8.47 -8.64
CA LYS A 42 -1.21 8.83 -9.29
C LYS A 42 -0.16 9.29 -8.28
N ALA A 43 -0.52 10.22 -7.39
CA ALA A 43 0.38 10.70 -6.36
C ALA A 43 0.88 9.57 -5.43
N LEU A 44 -0.02 8.63 -5.07
CA LEU A 44 0.36 7.46 -4.29
C LEU A 44 1.33 6.53 -5.05
N GLU A 45 1.09 6.31 -6.35
CA GLU A 45 2.00 5.51 -7.19
C GLU A 45 3.39 6.15 -7.29
N GLU A 46 3.46 7.46 -7.52
CA GLU A 46 4.71 8.21 -7.58
C GLU A 46 5.47 8.12 -6.27
N ALA A 47 4.80 8.33 -5.13
CA ALA A 47 5.40 8.21 -3.80
C ALA A 47 5.91 6.79 -3.52
N ILE A 48 5.14 5.75 -3.87
CA ILE A 48 5.57 4.35 -3.72
C ILE A 48 6.80 4.10 -4.59
N THR A 49 6.80 4.53 -5.85
CA THR A 49 7.91 4.32 -6.78
C THR A 49 9.18 5.06 -6.34
N ALA A 50 9.05 6.31 -5.88
CA ALA A 50 10.15 7.11 -5.36
C ALA A 50 10.79 6.49 -4.11
N ALA A 51 10.01 5.80 -3.27
CA ALA A 51 10.55 5.13 -2.08
C ALA A 51 11.57 4.02 -2.40
N ASP A 52 11.58 3.49 -3.64
CA ASP A 52 12.60 2.52 -4.09
C ASP A 52 13.87 3.21 -4.66
N THR A 53 13.82 4.52 -4.88
CA THR A 53 15.02 5.30 -5.24
C THR A 53 15.72 5.70 -3.96
N ALA A 54 17.02 5.41 -3.85
CA ALA A 54 17.82 5.63 -2.64
C ALA A 54 17.98 7.11 -2.22
N GLU A 55 17.26 8.02 -2.86
CA GLU A 55 17.19 9.44 -2.55
C GLU A 55 16.17 9.61 -1.42
N PRO A 56 16.60 9.99 -0.21
CA PRO A 56 15.66 10.34 0.84
C PRO A 56 14.77 11.48 0.35
N LEU A 57 13.45 11.36 0.52
CA LEU A 57 12.53 12.46 0.23
C LEU A 57 13.02 13.72 0.95
N THR A 58 13.10 14.83 0.22
CA THR A 58 13.47 16.11 0.81
C THR A 58 12.41 16.54 1.83
N GLN A 59 12.79 17.35 2.81
CA GLN A 59 11.80 17.95 3.74
C GLN A 59 10.67 18.69 3.00
N SER A 60 10.96 19.28 1.83
CA SER A 60 9.94 19.96 1.02
C SER A 60 8.90 18.99 0.42
N GLU A 61 9.31 17.77 0.04
CA GLU A 61 8.42 16.74 -0.49
C GLU A 61 7.62 16.08 0.62
N ILE A 62 8.26 15.82 1.76
CA ILE A 62 7.58 15.37 2.97
C ILE A 62 6.53 16.41 3.38
N ALA A 63 6.84 17.72 3.35
CA ALA A 63 5.88 18.77 3.65
C ALA A 63 4.77 18.91 2.58
N LYS A 64 4.98 18.52 1.33
CA LYS A 64 3.89 18.49 0.33
C LYS A 64 2.88 17.38 0.60
N ILE A 65 3.36 16.22 1.05
CA ILE A 65 2.52 15.04 1.31
C ILE A 65 1.93 15.10 2.72
N TRP A 66 2.71 15.60 3.67
CA TRP A 66 2.44 15.54 5.10
C TRP A 66 2.57 16.88 5.83
N GLY A 67 2.69 18.02 5.14
CA GLY A 67 2.97 19.33 5.77
C GLY A 67 1.85 19.84 6.66
N ASP A 68 0.62 19.40 6.40
CA ASP A 68 -0.52 19.63 7.31
C ASP A 68 -0.44 18.77 8.59
N TYR A 69 0.56 17.90 8.69
CA TYR A 69 0.82 17.03 9.83
C TYR A 69 2.18 17.39 10.46
N ASP A 70 2.20 18.32 11.44
CA ASP A 70 3.34 18.57 12.35
C ASP A 70 4.14 17.30 12.69
N ALA A 71 5.45 17.34 12.44
CA ALA A 71 6.42 16.44 13.05
C ALA A 71 6.48 16.75 14.55
N ASN A 72 5.72 15.98 15.34
CA ASN A 72 5.54 16.19 16.76
C ASN A 72 6.39 15.15 17.53
N PRO A 73 7.26 15.55 18.48
CA PRO A 73 7.99 14.60 19.32
C PRO A 73 7.08 13.66 20.12
N ASP A 74 5.80 14.02 20.30
CA ASP A 74 4.75 13.20 20.92
C ASP A 74 3.99 12.31 19.92
N ILE A 75 4.57 12.01 18.75
CA ILE A 75 4.00 11.04 17.81
C ILE A 75 4.11 9.64 18.41
N LYS A 76 2.96 8.95 18.48
CA LYS A 76 2.91 7.53 18.83
C LYS A 76 2.87 6.68 17.56
N PHE A 77 3.61 5.57 17.59
CA PHE A 77 3.59 4.59 16.52
C PHE A 77 2.74 3.39 16.93
N ILE A 78 1.88 2.93 16.03
CA ILE A 78 1.13 1.68 16.20
C ILE A 78 1.55 0.74 15.09
N LEU A 79 2.22 -0.35 15.44
CA LEU A 79 2.63 -1.38 14.49
C LEU A 79 1.58 -2.48 14.44
N ASN A 80 0.93 -2.62 13.29
CA ASN A 80 -0.03 -3.69 13.01
C ASN A 80 0.69 -4.88 12.38
N GLU A 81 0.69 -6.00 13.11
CA GLU A 81 1.28 -7.26 12.67
C GLU A 81 0.28 -8.41 12.73
N ARG A 82 0.63 -9.49 12.04
CA ARG A 82 -0.05 -10.78 12.06
C ARG A 82 0.97 -11.88 11.75
N SER A 83 0.58 -13.15 11.90
CA SER A 83 1.48 -14.25 11.52
C SER A 83 1.79 -14.23 10.01
N PRO A 84 3.01 -14.62 9.58
CA PRO A 84 3.40 -14.65 8.17
C PRO A 84 2.43 -15.43 7.28
N GLU A 85 1.95 -16.58 7.74
CA GLU A 85 1.03 -17.46 7.00
C GLU A 85 -0.32 -16.78 6.80
N SER A 86 -0.80 -16.12 7.86
CA SER A 86 -2.07 -15.41 7.83
C SER A 86 -1.97 -14.15 6.94
N PHE A 87 -0.81 -13.50 6.91
CA PHE A 87 -0.51 -12.41 5.98
C PHE A 87 -0.52 -12.91 4.53
N LEU A 88 0.25 -13.96 4.22
CA LEU A 88 0.30 -14.58 2.89
C LEU A 88 -1.11 -14.96 2.39
N LYS A 89 -1.92 -15.60 3.24
CA LYS A 89 -3.30 -15.96 2.91
C LYS A 89 -4.14 -14.73 2.56
N SER A 90 -4.03 -13.65 3.33
CA SER A 90 -4.77 -12.40 3.11
C SER A 90 -4.26 -11.62 1.89
N LEU A 91 -2.95 -11.61 1.66
CA LEU A 91 -2.30 -10.99 0.50
C LEU A 91 -2.76 -11.69 -0.78
N SER A 92 -2.73 -13.02 -0.79
CA SER A 92 -3.13 -13.87 -1.92
C SER A 92 -4.62 -13.74 -2.24
N GLY A 93 -5.48 -13.84 -1.21
CA GLY A 93 -6.93 -13.79 -1.38
C GLY A 93 -7.48 -12.42 -1.78
N ALA A 94 -6.75 -11.33 -1.49
CA ALA A 94 -7.16 -9.98 -1.81
C ALA A 94 -6.29 -9.34 -2.90
N GLN A 95 -5.11 -8.83 -2.55
CA GLN A 95 -4.31 -8.00 -3.47
C GLN A 95 -3.85 -8.78 -4.70
N CYS A 96 -3.37 -10.02 -4.53
CA CYS A 96 -2.94 -10.85 -5.67
C CYS A 96 -4.11 -11.19 -6.59
N ARG A 97 -5.29 -11.45 -6.03
CA ARG A 97 -6.51 -11.70 -6.81
C ARG A 97 -6.94 -10.45 -7.57
N TYR A 98 -6.92 -9.27 -6.95
CA TYR A 98 -7.22 -8.00 -7.61
C TYR A 98 -6.24 -7.72 -8.75
N TRP A 99 -4.95 -7.85 -8.48
CA TRP A 99 -3.92 -7.66 -9.49
C TRP A 99 -4.09 -8.63 -10.66
N THR A 100 -4.27 -9.92 -10.39
CA THR A 100 -4.49 -10.95 -11.43
C THR A 100 -5.69 -10.62 -12.31
N ASN A 101 -6.78 -10.14 -11.72
CA ASN A 101 -7.96 -9.71 -12.47
C ASN A 101 -7.67 -8.47 -13.34
N LEU A 102 -7.06 -7.44 -12.76
CA LEU A 102 -6.70 -6.19 -13.47
C LEU A 102 -5.68 -6.43 -14.60
N SER A 103 -4.80 -7.41 -14.44
CA SER A 103 -3.83 -7.82 -15.46
C SER A 103 -4.42 -8.75 -16.52
N SER A 104 -5.69 -9.16 -16.42
CA SER A 104 -6.35 -9.95 -17.46
C SER A 104 -6.44 -9.16 -18.76
N TRP A 105 -6.46 -9.88 -19.89
CA TRP A 105 -6.51 -9.24 -21.21
C TRP A 105 -7.75 -8.33 -21.39
N LYS A 106 -8.88 -8.68 -20.76
CA LYS A 106 -10.12 -7.88 -20.82
C LYS A 106 -9.94 -6.51 -20.17
N LEU A 107 -9.29 -6.48 -19.00
CA LEU A 107 -9.04 -5.24 -18.27
C LEU A 107 -7.75 -4.55 -18.72
N PHE A 108 -6.86 -5.22 -19.44
CA PHE A 108 -5.73 -4.58 -20.11
C PHE A 108 -6.22 -3.50 -21.09
N LEU A 109 -7.22 -3.77 -21.92
CA LEU A 109 -7.77 -2.76 -22.84
C LEU A 109 -8.38 -1.58 -22.09
N ALA A 110 -9.13 -1.84 -21.01
CA ALA A 110 -9.69 -0.78 -20.18
C ALA A 110 -8.61 0.11 -19.55
N ARG A 111 -7.48 -0.46 -19.12
CA ARG A 111 -6.35 0.29 -18.57
C ARG A 111 -5.65 1.22 -19.56
N LEU A 112 -5.80 0.99 -20.86
CA LEU A 112 -5.23 1.89 -21.88
C LEU A 112 -5.99 3.22 -21.95
N THR A 113 -7.27 3.23 -21.57
CA THR A 113 -8.15 4.40 -21.66
C THR A 113 -8.57 4.94 -20.29
N ASP A 114 -8.40 4.16 -19.22
CA ASP A 114 -8.75 4.52 -17.86
C ASP A 114 -7.49 4.69 -17.00
N PRO A 115 -7.08 5.94 -16.69
CA PRO A 115 -5.88 6.20 -15.89
C PRO A 115 -6.02 5.75 -14.43
N PHE A 116 -7.25 5.67 -13.89
CA PHE A 116 -7.46 5.15 -12.54
C PHE A 116 -7.07 3.66 -12.47
N LEU A 117 -7.56 2.87 -13.42
CA LEU A 117 -7.23 1.44 -13.50
C LEU A 117 -5.75 1.21 -13.80
N TRP A 118 -5.11 2.10 -14.56
CA TRP A 118 -3.68 2.07 -14.80
C TRP A 118 -2.89 2.22 -13.50
N HIS A 119 -3.12 3.29 -12.73
CA HIS A 119 -2.42 3.55 -11.48
C HIS A 119 -2.72 2.49 -10.41
N LEU A 120 -3.97 2.03 -10.31
CA LEU A 120 -4.35 0.97 -9.37
C LEU A 120 -3.62 -0.34 -9.65
N GLU A 121 -3.52 -0.76 -10.91
CA GLU A 121 -2.77 -1.97 -11.27
C GLU A 121 -1.28 -1.84 -10.92
N ARG A 122 -0.69 -0.67 -11.18
CA ARG A 122 0.73 -0.42 -10.91
C ARG A 122 1.04 -0.43 -9.42
N ILE A 123 0.20 0.21 -8.59
CA ILE A 123 0.34 0.18 -7.13
C ILE A 123 0.30 -1.26 -6.61
N LEU A 124 -0.72 -2.04 -7.01
CA LEU A 124 -0.85 -3.44 -6.59
C LEU A 124 0.34 -4.27 -7.05
N ARG A 125 0.77 -4.08 -8.30
CA ARG A 125 1.94 -4.78 -8.86
C ARG A 125 3.20 -4.49 -8.05
N ILE A 126 3.53 -3.22 -7.80
CA ILE A 126 4.75 -2.84 -7.05
C ILE A 126 4.70 -3.45 -5.65
N GLN A 127 3.59 -3.31 -4.94
CA GLN A 127 3.44 -3.85 -3.59
C GLN A 127 3.61 -5.37 -3.54
N ILE A 128 2.99 -6.11 -4.47
CA ILE A 128 3.08 -7.57 -4.50
C ILE A 128 4.49 -8.03 -4.85
N LEU A 129 5.12 -7.40 -5.84
CA LEU A 129 6.47 -7.75 -6.27
C LEU A 129 7.51 -7.46 -5.18
N ARG A 130 7.31 -6.44 -4.34
CA ARG A 130 8.17 -6.22 -3.17
C ARG A 130 8.12 -7.39 -2.20
N TRP A 131 6.92 -7.82 -1.80
CA TRP A 131 6.77 -8.95 -0.89
C TRP A 131 7.29 -10.26 -1.48
N SER A 132 7.11 -10.48 -2.77
CA SER A 132 7.50 -11.74 -3.41
C SER A 132 8.93 -11.77 -3.93
N GLY A 133 9.74 -10.73 -3.74
CA GLY A 133 11.10 -10.68 -4.31
C GLY A 133 11.11 -10.65 -5.84
N GLY A 134 10.11 -10.01 -6.45
CA GLY A 134 10.04 -9.78 -7.89
C GLY A 134 9.29 -10.85 -8.69
N VAL A 135 8.77 -11.90 -8.05
CA VAL A 135 8.05 -12.98 -8.75
C VAL A 135 6.53 -12.81 -8.72
N LYS A 136 5.83 -13.36 -9.71
CA LYS A 136 4.37 -13.27 -9.81
C LYS A 136 3.68 -14.30 -8.89
N PRO A 137 2.40 -14.11 -8.50
CA PRO A 137 1.66 -15.03 -7.63
C PRO A 137 1.58 -16.50 -8.10
N ARG A 138 1.82 -16.78 -9.38
CA ARG A 138 1.81 -18.14 -9.94
C ARG A 138 3.19 -18.81 -9.92
N ASP A 139 4.23 -18.07 -9.56
CA ASP A 139 5.58 -18.61 -9.48
C ASP A 139 5.70 -19.57 -8.28
N PRO A 140 6.32 -20.75 -8.44
CA PRO A 140 6.50 -21.70 -7.34
C PRO A 140 7.24 -21.12 -6.12
N SER A 141 8.10 -20.10 -6.33
CA SER A 141 8.84 -19.44 -5.25
C SER A 141 8.05 -18.34 -4.52
N PHE A 142 6.87 -17.96 -5.02
CA PHE A 142 6.11 -16.82 -4.52
C PHE A 142 5.82 -16.91 -3.02
N GLU A 143 5.25 -18.03 -2.56
CA GLU A 143 4.86 -18.19 -1.15
C GLU A 143 6.07 -18.18 -0.23
N ALA A 144 7.13 -18.91 -0.59
CA ALA A 144 8.37 -18.95 0.18
C ALA A 144 9.01 -17.57 0.31
N ASN A 145 9.05 -16.79 -0.78
CA ASN A 145 9.59 -15.43 -0.77
C ASN A 145 8.76 -14.49 0.10
N VAL A 146 7.43 -14.55 0.01
CA VAL A 146 6.54 -13.70 0.84
C VAL A 146 6.68 -14.03 2.33
N LEU A 147 6.76 -15.31 2.69
CA LEU A 147 6.94 -15.72 4.09
C LEU A 147 8.29 -15.24 4.64
N LYS A 148 9.36 -15.38 3.85
CA LYS A 148 10.70 -14.91 4.20
C LYS A 148 10.74 -13.39 4.39
N ASN A 149 10.32 -12.65 3.36
CA ASN A 149 10.40 -11.18 3.33
C ASN A 149 9.44 -10.49 4.32
N TYR A 150 8.48 -11.20 4.90
CA TYR A 150 7.64 -10.64 5.97
C TYR A 150 8.37 -10.57 7.32
N ILE A 151 9.40 -11.39 7.50
CA ILE A 151 10.14 -11.51 8.77
C ILE A 151 11.47 -10.75 8.70
N GLU A 152 12.10 -10.73 7.53
CA GLU A 152 13.37 -10.04 7.24
C GLU A 152 13.16 -8.60 6.78
#